data_AF-A0AAU4TB60-F1
#
_entry.id   AF-A0AAU4TB60-F1
#
_cell.length_a   1.000
_cell.length_b   1.000
_cell.length_c   1.000
_cell.angle_alpha   90.00
_cell.angle_beta   90.00
_cell.angle_gamma   90.00
#
_symmetry.space_group_name_H-M   'P 1'
#
loop_
_entity.id
_entity.type
_entity.pdbx_description
1 polymer ?
#
loop_
_entity_poly.entity_id
_entity_poly.type
_entity_poly.pdbx_seq_one_letter_code
_entity_poly.pdbx_strand_id
1 'polypeptide(L)'
;MKYMLLVCGDDTNDASGMAPVEPWVEELGDRGVRQHGHRLALPADAVTVRVRGGEVLRTDGPFAETKEYVAGFDILECDSLEEAVEAAARHPVASVGAMEVRPFWEAEDAEGEIRRLDAELTRAVRDRDLTGMLACYAPDVEVFHPMTGLEQRGIDAFRKAQEWWFSTVTGSVEREVLEFRLRVDESVAFSHALVRTRATLTTGERLDSTLRVTTGYRLPADRWLIAHQHASVAFDAGIEEDRS
;
A
#
# COMPACT_ATOMS: atom_id res chain seq x y z
N MET A 1 -9.18 5.28 2.50
CA MET A 1 -9.50 4.75 1.15
C MET A 1 -9.67 5.91 0.18
N LYS A 2 -9.19 5.75 -1.06
CA LYS A 2 -9.29 6.79 -2.09
C LYS A 2 -10.57 6.68 -2.91
N TYR A 3 -11.23 7.81 -3.11
CA TYR A 3 -12.42 7.95 -3.94
C TYR A 3 -12.19 9.02 -5.00
N MET A 4 -12.58 8.71 -6.24
CA MET A 4 -12.72 9.66 -7.32
C MET A 4 -14.14 10.24 -7.25
N LEU A 5 -14.21 11.55 -7.08
CA LEU A 5 -15.45 12.31 -7.16
C LEU A 5 -15.49 12.96 -8.55
N LEU A 6 -16.44 12.58 -9.39
CA LEU A 6 -16.72 13.28 -10.64
C LEU A 6 -17.84 14.28 -10.42
N VAL A 7 -17.56 15.54 -10.76
CA VAL A 7 -18.53 16.64 -10.69
C VAL A 7 -19.26 16.67 -12.03
N CYS A 8 -20.51 16.22 -12.06
CA CYS A 8 -21.31 16.12 -13.27
C CYS A 8 -22.27 17.31 -13.36
N GLY A 9 -22.07 18.17 -14.36
CA GLY A 9 -22.91 19.34 -14.62
C GLY A 9 -23.60 19.26 -15.98
N ASP A 10 -24.48 20.21 -16.27
CA ASP A 10 -25.12 20.38 -17.57
C ASP A 10 -24.69 21.71 -18.22
N ASP A 11 -24.79 21.78 -19.56
CA ASP A 11 -24.50 23.02 -20.32
C ASP A 11 -25.55 24.12 -20.07
N THR A 12 -26.61 23.80 -19.32
CA THR A 12 -27.82 24.64 -19.17
C THR A 12 -27.94 25.38 -17.84
N ASN A 13 -27.08 25.13 -16.85
CA ASN A 13 -27.11 25.91 -15.60
C ASN A 13 -26.23 27.17 -15.67
N ASP A 14 -26.91 28.31 -15.59
CA ASP A 14 -26.31 29.57 -15.19
C ASP A 14 -25.72 29.40 -13.77
N ALA A 15 -24.39 29.36 -13.67
CA ALA A 15 -23.67 29.25 -12.40
C ALA A 15 -23.94 30.42 -11.44
N SER A 16 -24.71 31.44 -11.86
CA SER A 16 -25.07 32.62 -11.09
C SER A 16 -25.86 32.35 -9.80
N GLY A 17 -26.47 31.16 -9.65
CA GLY A 17 -27.26 30.77 -8.47
C GLY A 17 -26.61 29.73 -7.55
N MET A 18 -25.42 29.21 -7.90
CA MET A 18 -24.77 28.16 -7.12
C MET A 18 -24.00 28.76 -5.94
N ALA A 19 -24.06 28.09 -4.78
CA ALA A 19 -23.20 28.46 -3.66
C ALA A 19 -21.71 28.36 -4.08
N PRO A 20 -20.84 29.24 -3.58
CA PRO A 20 -19.41 29.18 -3.87
C PRO A 20 -18.84 27.82 -3.45
N VAL A 21 -17.94 27.27 -4.26
CA VAL A 21 -17.30 25.97 -4.02
C VAL A 21 -16.10 26.10 -3.08
N GLU A 22 -15.53 27.29 -3.00
CA GLU A 22 -14.33 27.61 -2.23
C GLU A 22 -14.44 27.20 -0.75
N PRO A 23 -15.55 27.47 -0.02
CA PRO A 23 -15.68 27.02 1.36
C PRO A 23 -15.65 25.51 1.54
N TRP A 24 -16.22 24.75 0.60
CA TRP A 24 -16.19 23.28 0.62
C TRP A 24 -14.76 22.76 0.36
N VAL A 25 -14.05 23.39 -0.58
CA VAL A 25 -12.65 23.06 -0.90
C VAL A 25 -11.73 23.31 0.29
N GLU A 26 -11.85 24.48 0.93
CA GLU A 26 -11.06 24.86 2.10
C GLU A 26 -11.32 23.91 3.27
N GLU A 27 -12.59 23.67 3.62
CA GLU A 27 -12.94 22.78 4.74
C GLU A 27 -12.38 21.36 4.57
N LEU A 28 -12.59 20.74 3.41
CA LEU A 28 -12.12 19.36 3.20
C LEU A 28 -10.61 19.28 3.00
N GLY A 29 -9.98 20.35 2.51
CA GLY A 29 -8.53 20.48 2.46
C GLY A 29 -7.91 20.54 3.86
N ASP A 30 -8.44 21.39 4.73
CA ASP A 30 -7.97 21.55 6.12
C ASP A 30 -8.14 20.26 6.94
N ARG A 31 -9.20 19.49 6.65
CA ARG A 31 -9.43 18.17 7.25
C ARG A 31 -8.53 17.07 6.68
N GLY A 32 -7.77 17.35 5.62
CA GLY A 32 -6.98 16.34 4.91
C GLY A 32 -7.82 15.28 4.20
N VAL A 33 -9.12 15.53 3.99
CA VAL A 33 -10.03 14.63 3.27
C VAL A 33 -9.85 14.82 1.76
N ARG A 34 -9.82 16.07 1.28
CA ARG A 34 -9.63 16.38 -0.13
C ARG A 34 -8.14 16.47 -0.46
N GLN A 35 -7.65 15.55 -1.29
CA GLN A 35 -6.24 15.48 -1.68
C GLN A 35 -5.93 16.39 -2.87
N HIS A 36 -6.79 16.36 -3.89
CA HIS A 36 -6.58 17.07 -5.14
C HIS A 36 -7.91 17.26 -5.87
N GLY A 37 -8.00 18.26 -6.74
CA GLY A 37 -9.16 18.41 -7.61
C GLY A 37 -9.18 19.73 -8.35
N HIS A 38 -9.81 19.74 -9.52
CA HIS A 38 -9.86 20.88 -10.41
C HIS A 38 -11.17 20.90 -11.21
N ARG A 39 -11.63 22.11 -11.52
CA ARG A 39 -12.59 22.33 -12.61
C ARG A 39 -11.92 22.05 -13.94
N LEU A 40 -12.63 21.38 -14.84
CA LEU A 40 -12.19 21.12 -16.21
C LEU A 40 -12.63 22.26 -17.13
N ALA A 41 -11.93 22.40 -18.26
CA ALA A 41 -12.38 23.26 -19.36
C ALA A 41 -13.72 22.78 -19.92
N LEU A 42 -14.39 23.64 -20.70
CA LEU A 42 -15.70 23.31 -21.26
C LEU A 42 -15.61 22.09 -22.20
N PRO A 43 -16.71 21.33 -22.38
CA PRO A 43 -16.73 20.15 -23.25
C PRO A 43 -16.21 20.40 -24.66
N ALA A 44 -16.39 21.61 -25.19
CA ALA A 44 -15.91 22.02 -26.52
C ALA A 44 -14.37 21.97 -26.66
N ASP A 45 -13.63 22.07 -25.57
CA ASP A 45 -12.17 22.00 -25.55
C ASP A 45 -11.64 20.57 -25.32
N ALA A 46 -12.54 19.60 -25.09
CA ALA A 46 -12.16 18.22 -24.84
C ALA A 46 -11.73 17.51 -26.14
N VAL A 47 -10.86 16.50 -25.97
CA VAL A 47 -10.44 15.60 -27.05
C VAL A 47 -10.52 14.17 -26.55
N THR A 48 -11.26 13.33 -27.26
CA THR A 48 -11.34 11.90 -27.02
C THR A 48 -10.37 11.15 -27.92
N VAL A 49 -9.59 10.22 -27.35
CA VAL A 49 -8.60 9.40 -28.07
C VAL A 49 -8.97 7.92 -27.96
N ARG A 50 -8.87 7.17 -29.05
CA ARG A 50 -9.07 5.71 -29.12
C ARG A 50 -7.98 5.07 -29.96
N VAL A 51 -7.53 3.87 -29.61
CA VAL A 51 -6.60 3.09 -30.45
C VAL A 51 -7.30 1.84 -30.95
N ARG A 52 -7.29 1.61 -32.26
CA ARG A 52 -7.85 0.40 -32.90
C ARG A 52 -6.91 -0.09 -33.99
N GLY A 53 -6.53 -1.37 -33.92
CA GLY A 53 -5.61 -1.95 -34.89
C GLY A 53 -4.22 -1.29 -34.94
N GLY A 54 -3.79 -0.63 -33.86
CA GLY A 54 -2.53 0.13 -33.81
C GLY A 54 -2.63 1.58 -34.30
N GLU A 55 -3.78 2.02 -34.79
CA GLU A 55 -4.01 3.40 -35.23
C GLU A 55 -4.65 4.24 -34.13
N VAL A 56 -4.18 5.49 -33.99
CA VAL A 56 -4.74 6.48 -33.05
C VAL A 56 -5.85 7.27 -33.72
N LEU A 57 -7.07 7.12 -33.22
CA LEU A 57 -8.25 7.90 -33.61
C LEU A 57 -8.47 9.01 -32.59
N ARG A 58 -8.52 10.25 -33.07
CA ARG A 58 -8.80 11.45 -32.27
C ARG A 58 -10.16 12.02 -32.67
N THR A 59 -10.99 12.33 -31.69
CA THR A 59 -12.32 12.95 -31.88
C THR A 59 -12.43 14.16 -30.97
N ASP A 60 -12.90 15.29 -31.49
CA ASP A 60 -13.15 16.48 -30.68
C ASP A 60 -14.42 16.28 -29.83
N GLY A 61 -14.40 16.77 -28.60
CA GLY A 61 -15.45 16.57 -27.61
C GLY A 61 -15.15 15.47 -26.57
N PRO A 62 -15.93 15.43 -25.47
CA PRO A 62 -15.74 14.50 -24.37
C PRO A 62 -16.16 13.07 -24.76
N PHE A 63 -15.81 12.10 -23.90
CA PHE A 63 -16.14 10.69 -24.12
C PHE A 63 -17.64 10.42 -24.24
N ALA A 64 -18.47 11.12 -23.46
CA ALA A 64 -19.92 11.04 -23.50
C ALA A 64 -20.49 12.34 -24.10
N GLU A 65 -21.11 12.24 -25.28
CA GLU A 65 -21.83 13.34 -25.93
C GLU A 65 -23.25 13.44 -25.36
N THR A 66 -23.36 13.68 -24.07
CA THR A 66 -24.63 13.85 -23.34
C THR A 66 -24.85 15.31 -22.97
N LYS A 67 -26.08 15.66 -22.59
CA LYS A 67 -26.36 17.00 -22.00
C LYS A 67 -25.62 17.22 -20.67
N GLU A 68 -25.27 16.13 -20.01
CA GLU A 68 -24.47 16.11 -18.80
C GLU A 68 -23.02 15.79 -19.16
N TYR A 69 -22.07 16.47 -18.51
CA TYR A 69 -20.64 16.25 -18.71
C TYR A 69 -19.87 16.36 -17.38
N VAL A 70 -18.66 15.80 -17.36
CA VAL A 70 -17.75 15.93 -16.21
C VAL A 70 -17.16 17.35 -16.21
N ALA A 71 -17.65 18.20 -15.33
CA ALA A 71 -17.25 19.59 -15.18
C ALA A 71 -16.01 19.76 -14.28
N GLY A 72 -15.66 18.73 -13.51
CA GLY A 72 -14.58 18.75 -12.55
C GLY A 72 -14.37 17.39 -11.91
N PHE A 73 -13.30 17.29 -11.12
CA PHE A 73 -13.05 16.11 -10.31
C PHE A 73 -12.40 16.48 -8.98
N ASP A 74 -12.56 15.62 -7.99
CA ASP A 74 -11.80 15.63 -6.74
C ASP A 74 -11.36 14.22 -6.36
N ILE A 75 -10.21 14.10 -5.69
CA ILE A 75 -9.74 12.88 -5.05
C ILE A 75 -9.91 13.06 -3.55
N LEU A 76 -10.71 12.18 -2.95
CA LEU A 76 -10.96 12.17 -1.51
C LEU A 76 -10.26 10.98 -0.86
N GLU A 77 -9.69 11.19 0.31
CA GLU A 77 -9.22 10.15 1.23
C GLU A 77 -10.22 10.10 2.39
N CYS A 78 -11.01 9.03 2.46
CA CYS A 78 -12.05 8.81 3.46
C CYS A 78 -11.95 7.41 4.06
N ASP A 79 -12.44 7.22 5.27
CA ASP A 79 -12.46 5.93 5.96
C ASP A 79 -13.48 4.96 5.34
N SER A 80 -14.50 5.48 4.66
CA SER A 80 -15.56 4.67 4.04
C SER A 80 -16.20 5.36 2.83
N LEU A 81 -16.95 4.57 2.03
CA LEU A 81 -17.75 5.11 0.93
C LEU A 81 -18.84 6.05 1.45
N GLU A 82 -19.41 5.74 2.60
CA GLU A 82 -20.45 6.57 3.23
C GLU A 82 -19.90 7.97 3.53
N GLU A 83 -18.71 8.06 4.13
CA GLU A 83 -18.07 9.35 4.40
C GLU A 83 -17.76 10.12 3.11
N ALA A 84 -17.32 9.43 2.05
CA ALA A 84 -17.09 10.05 0.75
C ALA A 84 -18.40 10.55 0.12
N VAL A 85 -19.51 9.81 0.30
CA VAL A 85 -20.85 10.22 -0.15
C VAL A 85 -21.35 11.42 0.66
N GLU A 86 -21.16 11.45 1.98
CA GLU A 86 -21.51 12.59 2.82
C GLU A 86 -20.73 13.85 2.40
N ALA A 87 -19.44 13.71 2.12
CA ALA A 87 -18.60 14.79 1.62
C ALA A 87 -19.10 15.30 0.25
N ALA A 88 -19.42 14.38 -0.66
CA ALA A 88 -19.96 14.68 -1.99
C ALA A 88 -21.33 15.36 -1.94
N ALA A 89 -22.23 14.92 -1.05
CA ALA A 89 -23.58 15.47 -0.90
C ALA A 89 -23.57 16.95 -0.44
N ARG A 90 -22.47 17.39 0.19
CA ARG A 90 -22.28 18.79 0.63
C ARG A 90 -21.65 19.68 -0.44
N HIS A 91 -21.19 19.11 -1.56
CA HIS A 91 -20.64 19.87 -2.66
C HIS A 91 -21.74 20.71 -3.33
N PRO A 92 -21.55 22.01 -3.64
CA PRO A 92 -22.61 22.85 -4.20
C PRO A 92 -23.28 22.29 -5.46
N VAL A 93 -22.50 21.65 -6.36
CA VAL A 93 -23.04 21.03 -7.58
C VAL A 93 -24.01 19.88 -7.29
N ALA A 94 -23.93 19.21 -6.13
CA ALA A 94 -24.86 18.14 -5.78
C ALA A 94 -26.33 18.59 -5.73
N SER A 95 -26.58 19.91 -5.58
CA SER A 95 -27.92 20.48 -5.56
C SER A 95 -28.53 20.79 -6.93
N VAL A 96 -27.71 20.87 -7.98
CA VAL A 96 -28.10 21.33 -9.33
C VAL A 96 -27.64 20.41 -10.46
N GLY A 97 -26.75 19.47 -10.17
CA GLY A 97 -26.23 18.45 -11.05
C GLY A 97 -26.11 17.12 -10.31
N ALA A 98 -25.07 16.35 -10.63
CA ALA A 98 -24.81 15.07 -9.99
C ALA A 98 -23.35 14.94 -9.54
N MET A 99 -23.14 14.11 -8.54
CA MET A 99 -21.82 13.75 -8.04
C MET A 99 -21.66 12.23 -8.18
N GLU A 100 -20.72 11.78 -9.00
CA GLU A 100 -20.39 10.34 -9.07
C GLU A 100 -19.23 10.07 -8.12
N VAL A 101 -19.52 9.37 -7.01
CA VAL A 101 -18.49 8.89 -6.08
C VAL A 101 -18.09 7.48 -6.52
N ARG A 102 -16.86 7.32 -6.98
CA ARG A 102 -16.30 6.02 -7.31
C ARG A 102 -15.16 5.72 -6.36
N PRO A 103 -15.13 4.56 -5.70
CA PRO A 103 -13.87 4.11 -5.13
C PRO A 103 -12.86 3.99 -6.27
N PHE A 104 -11.61 4.34 -5.99
CA PHE A 104 -10.54 3.86 -6.84
C PHE A 104 -10.65 2.34 -6.89
N TRP A 105 -10.28 1.73 -8.01
CA TRP A 105 -9.96 0.31 -7.95
C TRP A 105 -8.99 0.17 -6.78
N GLU A 106 -9.27 -0.70 -5.82
CA GLU A 106 -8.27 -1.05 -4.82
C GLU A 106 -7.05 -1.41 -5.66
N ALA A 107 -6.04 -0.52 -5.76
CA ALA A 107 -4.79 -0.88 -6.39
C ALA A 107 -4.35 -2.08 -5.57
N GLU A 108 -4.49 -3.26 -6.18
CA GLU A 108 -4.59 -4.58 -5.55
C GLU A 108 -4.04 -4.54 -4.13
N ASP A 109 -4.95 -4.45 -3.14
CA ASP A 109 -4.70 -4.11 -1.71
C ASP A 109 -3.24 -4.35 -1.31
N ALA A 110 -2.36 -3.38 -1.56
CA ALA A 110 -0.92 -3.61 -1.41
C ALA A 110 -0.58 -3.99 0.05
N GLU A 111 -1.37 -3.50 1.01
CA GLU A 111 -1.30 -3.96 2.39
C GLU A 111 -1.71 -5.42 2.53
N GLY A 112 -2.83 -5.83 1.96
CA GLY A 112 -3.29 -7.21 1.89
C GLY A 112 -2.30 -8.14 1.19
N GLU A 113 -1.70 -7.72 0.08
CA GLU A 113 -0.68 -8.46 -0.66
C GLU A 113 0.60 -8.62 0.18
N ILE A 114 1.06 -7.56 0.83
CA ILE A 114 2.22 -7.60 1.73
C ILE A 114 1.91 -8.44 2.97
N ARG A 115 0.70 -8.36 3.53
CA ARG A 115 0.27 -9.23 4.65
C ARG A 115 0.18 -10.69 4.22
N ARG A 116 -0.29 -10.96 3.00
CA ARG A 116 -0.30 -12.30 2.42
C ARG A 116 1.12 -12.81 2.19
N LEU A 117 2.02 -11.97 1.69
CA LEU A 117 3.45 -12.27 1.56
C LEU A 117 4.07 -12.62 2.92
N ASP A 118 3.75 -11.87 3.98
CA ASP A 118 4.21 -12.17 5.34
C ASP A 118 3.63 -13.50 5.88
N ALA A 119 2.37 -13.80 5.58
CA ALA A 119 1.74 -15.07 5.93
C ALA A 119 2.33 -16.26 5.15
N GLU A 120 2.71 -16.06 3.88
CA GLU A 120 3.45 -17.03 3.07
C GLU A 120 4.85 -17.27 3.65
N LEU A 121 5.59 -16.21 3.99
CA LEU A 121 6.88 -16.30 4.68
C LEU A 121 6.76 -17.06 6.01
N THR A 122 5.74 -16.75 6.82
CA THR A 122 5.47 -17.42 8.10
C THR A 122 5.24 -18.92 7.93
N ARG A 123 4.47 -19.33 6.92
CA ARG A 123 4.24 -20.75 6.62
C ARG A 123 5.52 -21.42 6.12
N ALA A 124 6.23 -20.80 5.19
CA ALA A 124 7.47 -21.35 4.66
C ALA A 124 8.53 -21.56 5.75
N VAL A 125 8.68 -20.61 6.67
CA VAL A 125 9.56 -20.74 7.84
C VAL A 125 9.11 -21.87 8.76
N ARG A 126 7.81 -21.98 9.04
CA ARG A 126 7.25 -23.05 9.87
C ARG A 126 7.56 -24.43 9.34
N ASP A 127 7.37 -24.60 8.03
CA ASP A 127 7.52 -25.88 7.35
C ASP A 127 8.98 -26.15 6.96
N ARG A 128 9.88 -25.17 7.20
CA ARG A 128 11.27 -25.14 6.72
C ARG A 128 11.35 -25.35 5.19
N ASP A 129 10.35 -24.84 4.47
CA ASP A 129 10.30 -24.81 3.01
C ASP A 129 11.17 -23.67 2.50
N LEU A 130 12.42 -24.00 2.20
CA LEU A 130 13.38 -23.04 1.66
C LEU A 130 12.91 -22.47 0.31
N THR A 131 12.23 -23.26 -0.53
CA THR A 131 11.80 -22.79 -1.86
C THR A 131 10.69 -21.76 -1.72
N GLY A 132 9.65 -22.07 -0.95
CA GLY A 132 8.55 -21.14 -0.65
C GLY A 132 9.03 -19.89 0.07
N MET A 133 10.04 -20.02 0.94
CA MET A 133 10.62 -18.87 1.63
C MET A 133 11.35 -17.95 0.66
N LEU A 134 12.25 -18.48 -0.18
CA LEU A 134 13.02 -17.68 -1.13
C LEU A 134 12.13 -16.99 -2.17
N ALA A 135 10.97 -17.58 -2.51
CA ALA A 135 9.99 -16.96 -3.40
C ALA A 135 9.36 -15.66 -2.84
N CYS A 136 9.52 -15.38 -1.54
CA CYS A 136 9.05 -14.13 -0.93
C CYS A 136 10.04 -12.96 -1.11
N TYR A 137 11.27 -13.24 -1.56
CA TYR A 137 12.37 -12.28 -1.61
C TYR A 137 12.76 -11.92 -3.03
N ALA A 138 13.23 -10.68 -3.22
CA ALA A 138 13.79 -10.23 -4.48
C ALA A 138 15.16 -10.89 -4.75
N PRO A 139 15.56 -11.11 -6.02
CA PRO A 139 16.83 -11.73 -6.36
C PRO A 139 18.08 -11.02 -5.79
N ASP A 140 17.98 -9.70 -5.64
CA ASP A 140 19.00 -8.78 -5.15
C ASP A 140 18.80 -8.38 -3.66
N VAL A 141 18.04 -9.16 -2.89
CA VAL A 141 17.74 -8.86 -1.47
C VAL A 141 19.00 -8.56 -0.65
N GLU A 142 18.91 -7.55 0.22
CA GLU A 142 19.90 -7.31 1.28
C GLU A 142 19.31 -7.62 2.66
N VAL A 143 19.97 -8.50 3.43
CA VAL A 143 19.52 -8.91 4.76
C VAL A 143 20.59 -8.70 5.82
N PHE A 144 20.22 -8.03 6.91
CA PHE A 144 21.00 -7.89 8.14
C PHE A 144 20.32 -8.71 9.24
N HIS A 145 21.00 -9.72 9.77
CA HIS A 145 20.42 -10.62 10.77
C HIS A 145 21.47 -11.04 11.82
N PRO A 146 21.17 -10.95 13.13
CA PRO A 146 22.18 -11.13 14.18
C PRO A 146 22.77 -12.55 14.26
N MET A 147 22.07 -13.54 13.71
CA MET A 147 22.46 -14.95 13.80
C MET A 147 23.27 -15.47 12.60
N THR A 148 23.29 -14.74 11.48
CA THR A 148 23.72 -15.31 10.18
C THR A 148 24.56 -14.33 9.38
N GLY A 149 25.80 -14.12 9.82
CA GLY A 149 26.68 -13.09 9.25
C GLY A 149 26.12 -11.68 9.48
N LEU A 150 26.98 -10.66 9.51
CA LEU A 150 26.49 -9.29 9.70
C LEU A 150 25.63 -8.82 8.51
N GLU A 151 25.85 -9.39 7.32
CA GLU A 151 25.20 -8.97 6.08
C GLU A 151 25.13 -10.11 5.05
N GLN A 152 23.99 -10.25 4.37
CA GLN A 152 23.74 -11.19 3.29
C GLN A 152 23.24 -10.43 2.06
N ARG A 153 24.03 -10.44 0.96
CA ARG A 153 23.71 -9.73 -0.28
C ARG A 153 23.33 -10.70 -1.39
N GLY A 154 22.14 -10.51 -1.94
CA GLY A 154 21.56 -11.35 -2.99
C GLY A 154 20.98 -12.66 -2.47
N ILE A 155 20.07 -13.24 -3.27
CA ILE A 155 19.29 -14.42 -2.89
C ILE A 155 20.15 -15.66 -2.63
N ASP A 156 21.32 -15.78 -3.25
CA ASP A 156 22.23 -16.92 -3.06
C ASP A 156 22.94 -16.88 -1.69
N ALA A 157 23.37 -15.71 -1.24
CA ALA A 157 23.95 -15.55 0.10
C ALA A 157 22.88 -15.78 1.17
N PHE A 158 21.68 -15.22 0.94
CA PHE A 158 20.53 -15.44 1.81
C PHE A 158 20.15 -16.93 1.88
N ARG A 159 20.10 -17.64 0.74
CA ARG A 159 19.84 -19.09 0.70
C ARG A 159 20.80 -19.87 1.61
N LYS A 160 22.11 -19.65 1.50
CA LYS A 160 23.12 -20.37 2.29
C LYS A 160 22.95 -20.15 3.80
N ALA A 161 22.65 -18.91 4.20
CA ALA A 161 22.40 -18.57 5.60
C ALA A 161 21.17 -19.30 6.16
N GLN A 162 20.14 -19.45 5.33
CA GLN A 162 18.88 -20.09 5.71
C GLN A 162 18.97 -21.62 5.70
N GLU A 163 19.69 -22.21 4.74
CA GLU A 163 20.04 -23.63 4.75
C GLU A 163 20.79 -24.01 6.03
N TRP A 164 21.79 -23.19 6.40
CA TRP A 164 22.51 -23.37 7.65
C TRP A 164 21.56 -23.26 8.85
N TRP A 165 20.73 -22.21 8.93
CA TRP A 165 19.80 -22.02 10.04
C TRP A 165 18.85 -23.23 10.20
N PHE A 166 18.20 -23.66 9.12
CA PHE A 166 17.29 -24.80 9.15
C PHE A 166 17.98 -26.12 9.52
N SER A 167 19.28 -26.27 9.23
CA SER A 167 20.06 -27.43 9.67
C SER A 167 20.29 -27.48 11.20
N THR A 168 20.18 -26.34 11.89
CA THR A 168 20.34 -26.25 13.34
C THR A 168 19.04 -26.45 14.12
N VAL A 169 17.90 -26.56 13.44
CA VAL A 169 16.57 -26.70 14.04
C VAL A 169 15.98 -28.08 13.78
N THR A 170 15.26 -28.63 14.77
CA THR A 170 14.41 -29.82 14.62
C THR A 170 12.93 -29.47 14.75
N GLY A 171 12.07 -30.14 13.97
CA GLY A 171 10.63 -29.85 13.91
C GLY A 171 10.31 -28.53 13.23
N SER A 172 9.21 -27.91 13.62
CA SER A 172 8.71 -26.64 13.07
C SER A 172 9.32 -25.41 13.76
N VAL A 173 9.47 -24.32 13.01
CA VAL A 173 9.81 -23.00 13.55
C VAL A 173 8.52 -22.18 13.71
N GLU A 174 8.20 -21.73 14.92
CA GLU A 174 7.08 -20.82 15.12
C GLU A 174 7.54 -19.39 14.90
N ARG A 175 6.89 -18.67 13.99
CA ARG A 175 7.06 -17.24 13.76
C ARG A 175 5.72 -16.55 14.06
N GLU A 176 5.69 -15.72 15.08
CA GLU A 176 4.51 -15.00 15.56
C GLU A 176 4.73 -13.49 15.43
N VAL A 177 3.92 -12.82 14.62
CA VAL A 177 3.98 -11.36 14.43
C VAL A 177 3.11 -10.69 15.48
N LEU A 178 3.73 -10.04 16.45
CA LEU A 178 3.07 -9.42 17.61
C LEU A 178 2.57 -8.01 17.30
N GLU A 179 3.31 -7.28 16.48
CA GLU A 179 2.98 -5.94 16.01
C GLU A 179 3.40 -5.83 14.55
N PHE A 180 2.60 -5.18 13.71
CA PHE A 180 2.89 -4.98 12.30
C PHE A 180 2.38 -3.61 11.85
N ARG A 181 3.29 -2.67 11.57
CA ARG A 181 2.98 -1.36 11.01
C ARG A 181 3.52 -1.29 9.60
N LEU A 182 2.67 -0.94 8.64
CA LEU A 182 3.02 -0.88 7.23
C LEU A 182 2.78 0.54 6.69
N ARG A 183 3.66 0.98 5.80
CA ARG A 183 3.48 2.16 4.96
C ARG A 183 3.74 1.76 3.52
N VAL A 184 2.80 2.09 2.65
CA VAL A 184 2.86 1.80 1.21
C VAL A 184 2.85 3.12 0.46
N ASP A 185 3.72 3.23 -0.55
CA ASP A 185 3.73 4.33 -1.50
C ASP A 185 4.02 3.78 -2.90
N GLU A 186 3.00 3.79 -3.75
CA GLU A 186 3.04 3.26 -5.12
C GLU A 186 3.65 1.84 -5.21
N SER A 187 4.92 1.76 -5.60
CA SER A 187 5.66 0.52 -5.87
C SER A 187 6.69 0.18 -4.78
N VAL A 188 6.74 0.96 -3.69
CA VAL A 188 7.61 0.73 -2.54
C VAL A 188 6.82 0.71 -1.25
N ALA A 189 7.26 -0.10 -0.30
CA ALA A 189 6.65 -0.11 1.03
C ALA A 189 7.71 -0.43 2.09
N PHE A 190 7.43 -0.06 3.33
CA PHE A 190 8.23 -0.49 4.47
C PHE A 190 7.34 -0.86 5.65
N SER A 191 7.74 -1.91 6.37
CA SER A 191 7.10 -2.34 7.60
C SER A 191 8.06 -2.32 8.79
N HIS A 192 7.48 -2.15 9.98
CA HIS A 192 8.13 -2.37 11.26
C HIS A 192 7.31 -3.38 12.04
N ALA A 193 7.97 -4.41 12.57
CA ALA A 193 7.30 -5.48 13.29
C ALA A 193 8.08 -5.96 14.51
N LEU A 194 7.34 -6.42 15.52
CA LEU A 194 7.87 -7.29 16.58
C LEU A 194 7.53 -8.72 16.24
N VAL A 195 8.54 -9.58 16.09
CA VAL A 195 8.38 -10.97 15.66
C VAL A 195 8.98 -11.90 16.70
N ARG A 196 8.14 -12.72 17.33
CA ARG A 196 8.60 -13.77 18.24
C ARG A 196 8.87 -15.04 17.47
N THR A 197 10.07 -15.59 17.63
CA THR A 197 10.52 -16.83 16.99
C THR A 197 10.76 -17.88 18.05
N ARG A 198 10.14 -19.05 17.89
CA ARG A 198 10.37 -20.22 18.75
C ARG A 198 10.77 -21.44 17.93
N ALA A 199 11.79 -22.16 18.39
CA ALA A 199 12.28 -23.37 17.73
C ALA A 199 12.92 -24.33 18.74
N THR A 200 13.01 -25.61 18.39
CA THR A 200 13.89 -26.56 19.09
C THR A 200 15.17 -26.72 18.28
N LEU A 201 16.32 -26.49 18.89
CA LEU A 201 17.61 -26.72 18.24
C LEU A 201 17.92 -28.23 18.18
N THR A 202 18.79 -28.64 17.27
CA THR A 202 19.27 -30.03 17.19
C THR A 202 20.05 -30.46 18.44
N THR A 203 20.52 -29.50 19.25
CA THR A 203 21.09 -29.71 20.59
C THR A 203 20.04 -30.10 21.64
N GLY A 204 18.74 -29.94 21.34
CA GLY A 204 17.64 -30.11 22.28
C GLY A 204 17.25 -28.83 23.03
N GLU A 205 18.04 -27.77 22.92
CA GLU A 205 17.74 -26.47 23.53
C GLU A 205 16.55 -25.80 22.86
N ARG A 206 15.82 -24.98 23.62
CA ARG A 206 14.68 -24.21 23.13
C ARG A 206 15.11 -22.78 22.84
N LEU A 207 14.95 -22.36 21.60
CA LEU A 207 15.03 -20.96 21.22
C LEU A 207 13.66 -20.31 21.43
N ASP A 208 13.64 -19.17 22.11
CA ASP A 208 12.49 -18.27 22.21
C ASP A 208 13.01 -16.83 22.25
N SER A 209 12.82 -16.08 21.19
CA SER A 209 13.38 -14.73 21.05
C SER A 209 12.43 -13.80 20.31
N THR A 210 12.33 -12.56 20.77
CA THR A 210 11.59 -11.49 20.09
C THR A 210 12.57 -10.61 19.33
N LEU A 211 12.38 -10.52 18.02
CA LEU A 211 13.16 -9.67 17.13
C LEU A 211 12.36 -8.41 16.76
N ARG A 212 13.06 -7.29 16.61
CA ARG A 212 12.56 -6.12 15.88
C ARG A 212 12.95 -6.29 14.42
N VAL A 213 11.99 -6.21 13.52
CA VAL A 213 12.19 -6.44 12.09
C VAL A 213 11.70 -5.23 11.31
N THR A 214 12.59 -4.65 10.52
CA THR A 214 12.23 -3.67 9.49
C THR A 214 12.34 -4.35 8.13
N THR A 215 11.28 -4.29 7.32
CA THR A 215 11.25 -4.92 5.99
C THR A 215 10.94 -3.88 4.94
N GLY A 216 11.79 -3.78 3.90
CA GLY A 216 11.53 -3.00 2.70
C GLY A 216 10.99 -3.89 1.60
N TYR A 217 9.89 -3.47 0.98
CA TYR A 217 9.24 -4.17 -0.12
C TYR A 217 9.30 -3.34 -1.39
N ARG A 218 9.34 -4.01 -2.53
CA ARG A 218 9.15 -3.39 -3.84
C ARG A 218 8.20 -4.24 -4.68
N LEU A 219 7.44 -3.60 -5.55
CA LEU A 219 6.53 -4.21 -6.51
C LEU A 219 7.19 -4.25 -7.90
N PRO A 220 8.02 -5.26 -8.22
CA PRO A 220 8.36 -5.52 -9.62
C PRO A 220 7.08 -5.95 -10.33
N ALA A 221 6.66 -5.20 -11.35
CA ALA A 221 5.61 -5.43 -12.36
C ALA A 221 4.30 -6.18 -11.99
N ASP A 222 4.34 -7.28 -11.25
CA ASP A 222 3.25 -8.24 -10.98
C ASP A 222 3.12 -8.72 -9.52
N ARG A 223 4.11 -8.51 -8.62
CA ARG A 223 4.00 -8.99 -7.22
C ARG A 223 4.96 -8.31 -6.24
N TRP A 224 4.50 -7.97 -5.03
CA TRP A 224 5.37 -7.50 -3.95
C TRP A 224 6.39 -8.56 -3.51
N LEU A 225 7.65 -8.13 -3.39
CA LEU A 225 8.75 -8.93 -2.87
C LEU A 225 9.50 -8.17 -1.78
N ILE A 226 10.10 -8.92 -0.85
CA ILE A 226 11.02 -8.38 0.14
C ILE A 226 12.34 -8.04 -0.53
N ALA A 227 12.68 -6.76 -0.61
CA ALA A 227 13.93 -6.26 -1.16
C ALA A 227 14.99 -6.01 -0.09
N HIS A 228 14.57 -5.74 1.14
CA HIS A 228 15.47 -5.51 2.25
C HIS A 228 14.86 -6.03 3.56
N GLN A 229 15.69 -6.59 4.45
CA GLN A 229 15.26 -6.93 5.79
C GLN A 229 16.36 -6.70 6.81
N HIS A 230 16.03 -6.01 7.88
CA HIS A 230 16.91 -5.86 9.05
C HIS A 230 16.18 -6.45 10.26
N ALA A 231 16.76 -7.49 10.85
CA ALA A 231 16.32 -8.05 12.12
C ALA A 231 17.34 -7.76 13.21
N SER A 232 16.89 -7.52 14.44
CA SER A 232 17.78 -7.36 15.58
C SER A 232 17.10 -7.77 16.88
N VAL A 233 17.88 -8.31 17.81
CA VAL A 233 17.45 -8.60 19.18
C VAL A 233 17.86 -7.47 20.12
N ALA A 234 17.06 -7.21 21.15
CA ALA A 234 17.48 -6.30 22.21
C ALA A 234 18.70 -6.90 22.92
N PHE A 235 19.75 -6.11 23.08
CA PHE A 235 20.91 -6.47 23.88
C PHE A 235 20.73 -5.82 25.25
N ASP A 236 20.70 -6.63 26.30
CA ASP A 236 20.81 -6.11 27.66
C ASP A 236 22.27 -5.79 27.93
N ALA A 237 22.59 -4.48 27.95
CA ALA A 237 23.94 -4.00 28.19
C ALA A 237 24.31 -3.98 29.68
N GLY A 238 23.39 -4.35 30.59
CA GLY A 238 23.59 -4.21 32.03
C GLY A 238 23.76 -2.76 32.49
N ILE A 239 23.32 -1.80 31.66
CA ILE A 239 23.32 -0.38 32.00
C ILE A 239 21.99 -0.10 32.72
N GLU A 240 22.04 -0.05 34.05
CA GLU A 240 20.93 0.46 34.85
C GLU A 240 20.64 1.89 34.40
N GLU A 241 19.46 2.12 33.82
CA GLU A 241 18.93 3.46 33.67
C GLU A 241 18.61 3.98 35.07
N ASP A 242 19.58 4.66 35.69
CA ASP A 242 19.36 5.52 36.85
C ASP A 242 18.51 6.72 36.40
N ARG A 243 17.20 6.48 36.27
CA ARG A 243 16.20 7.52 36.03
C ARG A 243 15.72 8.03 37.38
N SER A 244 16.50 8.97 37.93
CA SER A 244 16.05 9.92 38.96
C SER A 244 14.95 10.84 38.44
#